data_AF-A0A1H2LJF5-F1
#
_entry.id   AF-A0A1H2LJF5-F1
#
_cell.length_a   1.000
_cell.length_b   1.000
_cell.length_c   1.000
_cell.angle_alpha   90.00
_cell.angle_beta   90.00
_cell.angle_gamma   90.00
#
_symmetry.space_group_name_H-M   'P 1'
#
loop_
_entity.id
_entity.type
_entity.pdbx_description
1 polymer ?
#
loop_
_entity_poly.entity_id
_entity_poly.type
_entity_poly.pdbx_seq_one_letter_code
_entity_poly.pdbx_strand_id
1 'polypeptide(L)'
;MKIQYATQYSARTNTVANKEAASFKDFFENELADMRVSEIKDGKTFIPSSFRALERTAENVKAISIAVFDIDQKPEDDIIGLEEIEDVCLDLGYEHAVCTSFSNTADCPRFRLLIPFNQPAYPEEYPFLMSALVEDFDDFLDGRFSKVLDRCWKNEVSRCYFTFTVHPERLNGSISFYNPGHPADVLDLKMRQSTYGQDFDYAQPSKPRKTGGTAAGAKGRSYELNRLLGAMFRGSTEEQIAKRLLEHDQTTPGFGYFADHEYSRNRPRAGENQAQASLRSCRAFVKSHISWLRRKTQTDFKIVNCRGENRGAVPQHDAVIQVFKAEHTTKNGKESAKLSCKIVSGDHAGAIFWHTLFGAGYSDSAIKVSKEMAERASIATKQEINSIQDMIKLSGKIVKARIKRRPGTNGFPDQNEIGNIYIE
;
A
#
# COMPACT_ATOMS: atom_id res chain seq x y z
N MET A 1 -25.78 -10.97 0.94
CA MET A 1 -26.89 -10.00 0.77
C MET A 1 -27.24 -9.95 -0.71
N LYS A 2 -28.53 -9.79 -1.06
CA LYS A 2 -28.98 -9.74 -2.45
C LYS A 2 -28.67 -8.37 -3.07
N ILE A 3 -28.06 -8.36 -4.25
CA ILE A 3 -27.70 -7.13 -4.96
C ILE A 3 -28.81 -6.77 -5.94
N GLN A 4 -29.44 -5.61 -5.73
CA GLN A 4 -30.45 -5.07 -6.63
C GLN A 4 -29.80 -4.04 -7.56
N TYR A 5 -29.94 -4.27 -8.86
CA TYR A 5 -29.31 -3.44 -9.89
C TYR A 5 -30.21 -3.39 -11.12
N ALA A 6 -29.83 -2.64 -12.14
CA ALA A 6 -30.54 -2.64 -13.41
C ALA A 6 -29.57 -2.80 -14.58
N THR A 7 -30.08 -3.26 -15.72
CA THR A 7 -29.30 -3.45 -16.95
C THR A 7 -29.96 -2.76 -18.13
N GLN A 8 -29.14 -2.43 -19.12
CA GLN A 8 -29.62 -2.01 -20.44
C GLN A 8 -28.84 -2.74 -21.52
N TYR A 9 -29.49 -2.96 -22.65
CA TYR A 9 -28.83 -3.55 -23.82
C TYR A 9 -27.83 -2.57 -24.47
N SER A 10 -28.07 -1.26 -24.33
CA SER A 10 -27.19 -0.20 -24.81
C SER A 10 -27.35 1.06 -23.98
N ALA A 11 -26.26 1.79 -23.78
CA ALA A 11 -26.24 3.12 -23.15
C ALA A 11 -27.12 4.17 -23.86
N ARG A 12 -27.51 3.93 -25.13
CA ARG A 12 -28.39 4.82 -25.91
C ARG A 12 -29.87 4.70 -25.55
N THR A 13 -30.25 3.62 -24.86
CA THR A 13 -31.64 3.39 -24.46
C THR A 13 -31.91 4.07 -23.12
N ASN A 14 -33.13 4.56 -22.89
CA ASN A 14 -33.54 5.04 -21.56
C ASN A 14 -34.28 3.97 -20.75
N THR A 15 -34.71 2.89 -21.39
CA THR A 15 -35.40 1.77 -20.73
C THR A 15 -34.40 0.91 -19.96
N VAL A 16 -34.76 0.52 -18.75
CA VAL A 16 -33.95 -0.35 -17.88
C VAL A 16 -34.70 -1.64 -17.55
N ALA A 17 -33.96 -2.70 -17.26
CA ALA A 17 -34.50 -3.93 -16.69
C ALA A 17 -33.91 -4.14 -15.30
N ASN A 18 -34.74 -4.11 -14.26
CA ASN A 18 -34.31 -4.47 -12.91
C ASN A 18 -33.88 -5.94 -12.86
N LYS A 19 -32.80 -6.19 -12.12
CA LYS A 19 -32.19 -7.50 -11.90
C LYS A 19 -31.86 -7.65 -10.41
N GLU A 20 -31.71 -8.90 -10.01
CA GLU A 20 -31.30 -9.26 -8.66
C GLU A 20 -30.28 -10.39 -8.74
N ALA A 21 -29.15 -10.23 -8.05
CA ALA A 21 -28.16 -11.28 -7.86
C ALA A 21 -28.19 -11.76 -6.39
N ALA A 22 -27.96 -13.04 -6.13
CA ALA A 22 -28.06 -13.57 -4.77
C ALA A 22 -26.89 -13.13 -3.86
N SER A 23 -25.75 -12.79 -4.47
CA SER A 23 -24.57 -12.22 -3.82
C SER A 23 -23.88 -11.17 -4.72
N PHE A 24 -22.91 -10.43 -4.18
CA PHE A 24 -22.09 -9.54 -4.99
C PHE A 24 -21.12 -10.30 -5.89
N LYS A 25 -20.62 -11.46 -5.45
CA LYS A 25 -19.90 -12.40 -6.31
C LYS A 25 -20.75 -12.85 -7.50
N ASP A 26 -22.02 -13.19 -7.27
CA ASP A 26 -22.93 -13.60 -8.36
C ASP A 26 -23.17 -12.44 -9.34
N PHE A 27 -23.30 -11.21 -8.85
CA PHE A 27 -23.38 -10.03 -9.70
C PHE A 27 -22.12 -9.90 -10.57
N PHE A 28 -20.93 -10.00 -9.95
CA PHE A 28 -19.66 -9.92 -10.66
C PHE A 28 -19.54 -11.01 -11.74
N GLU A 29 -19.79 -12.27 -11.40
CA GLU A 29 -19.69 -13.40 -12.33
C GLU A 29 -20.63 -13.26 -13.54
N ASN A 30 -21.83 -12.71 -13.35
CA ASN A 30 -22.81 -12.58 -14.43
C ASN A 30 -22.69 -11.29 -15.26
N GLU A 31 -22.09 -10.23 -14.70
CA GLU A 31 -22.12 -8.90 -15.31
C GLU A 31 -20.74 -8.34 -15.66
N LEU A 32 -19.68 -8.75 -14.97
CA LEU A 32 -18.37 -8.11 -15.05
C LEU A 32 -17.20 -9.07 -15.33
N ALA A 33 -17.34 -10.37 -15.01
CA ALA A 33 -16.26 -11.33 -15.20
C ALA A 33 -15.91 -11.55 -16.69
N ASP A 34 -16.94 -11.65 -17.55
CA ASP A 34 -16.75 -11.95 -18.96
C ASP A 34 -16.33 -10.72 -19.76
N MET A 35 -15.12 -10.79 -20.33
CA MET A 35 -14.60 -9.75 -21.21
C MET A 35 -15.29 -9.76 -22.57
N ARG A 36 -15.80 -8.61 -22.99
CA ARG A 36 -16.24 -8.34 -24.36
C ARG A 36 -15.20 -7.51 -25.10
N VAL A 37 -14.71 -8.01 -26.24
CA VAL A 37 -13.78 -7.26 -27.09
C VAL A 37 -14.56 -6.51 -28.19
N SER A 38 -14.33 -5.21 -28.34
CA SER A 38 -15.01 -4.37 -29.35
C SER A 38 -14.14 -3.18 -29.77
N GLU A 39 -14.11 -2.85 -31.06
CA GLU A 39 -13.42 -1.65 -31.58
C GLU A 39 -14.14 -0.35 -31.22
N ILE A 40 -15.44 -0.43 -30.86
CA ILE A 40 -16.24 0.72 -30.50
C ILE A 40 -16.77 0.59 -29.06
N LYS A 41 -16.99 1.74 -28.40
CA LYS A 41 -17.56 1.76 -27.05
C LYS A 41 -19.07 1.51 -27.11
N ASP A 42 -19.46 0.25 -27.05
CA ASP A 42 -20.84 -0.22 -27.15
C ASP A 42 -21.11 -1.43 -26.22
N GLY A 43 -22.32 -1.97 -26.29
CA GLY A 43 -22.73 -3.17 -25.56
C GLY A 43 -23.57 -2.92 -24.31
N LYS A 44 -23.70 -3.99 -23.52
CA LYS A 44 -24.53 -4.05 -22.30
C LYS A 44 -23.99 -3.08 -21.25
N THR A 45 -24.91 -2.47 -20.51
CA THR A 45 -24.59 -1.64 -19.35
C THR A 45 -25.29 -2.17 -18.11
N PHE A 46 -24.73 -1.83 -16.96
CA PHE A 46 -25.36 -1.98 -15.67
C PHE A 46 -25.50 -0.62 -14.99
N ILE A 47 -26.47 -0.52 -14.08
CA ILE A 47 -26.70 0.59 -13.17
C ILE A 47 -26.70 -0.02 -11.77
N PRO A 48 -25.95 0.51 -10.79
CA PRO A 48 -25.86 -0.05 -9.43
C PRO A 48 -27.15 0.08 -8.61
N SER A 49 -28.23 0.51 -9.24
CA SER A 49 -29.48 0.93 -8.65
C SER A 49 -30.65 0.18 -9.25
N SER A 50 -31.68 -0.06 -8.44
CA SER A 50 -32.98 -0.56 -8.90
C SER A 50 -33.96 0.59 -9.08
N PHE A 51 -34.94 0.41 -9.96
CA PHE A 51 -35.87 1.48 -10.33
C PHE A 51 -37.33 1.14 -9.99
N ARG A 52 -38.13 2.15 -9.65
CA ARG A 52 -39.58 2.05 -9.44
C ARG A 52 -40.32 2.01 -10.78
N ALA A 53 -39.95 2.89 -11.69
CA ALA A 53 -40.38 2.90 -13.09
C ALA A 53 -39.21 2.52 -14.00
N LEU A 54 -39.46 1.79 -15.09
CA LEU A 54 -38.41 1.20 -15.93
C LEU A 54 -37.78 2.21 -16.92
N GLU A 55 -37.52 3.41 -16.44
CA GLU A 55 -36.88 4.50 -17.16
C GLU A 55 -35.72 5.09 -16.34
N ARG A 56 -34.56 5.26 -16.98
CA ARG A 56 -33.30 5.70 -16.34
C ARG A 56 -33.30 7.19 -16.03
N THR A 57 -34.00 7.57 -14.97
CA THR A 57 -33.90 8.91 -14.36
C THR A 57 -33.64 8.79 -12.86
N ALA A 58 -33.10 9.85 -12.26
CA ALA A 58 -32.76 9.84 -10.84
C ALA A 58 -34.00 9.67 -9.94
N GLU A 59 -35.12 10.28 -10.34
CA GLU A 59 -36.41 10.25 -9.62
C GLU A 59 -37.01 8.84 -9.58
N ASN A 60 -36.69 8.03 -10.60
CA ASN A 60 -37.15 6.66 -10.70
C ASN A 60 -36.28 5.69 -9.89
N VAL A 61 -35.13 6.12 -9.36
CA VAL A 61 -34.28 5.25 -8.54
C VAL A 61 -34.99 4.91 -7.23
N LYS A 62 -35.07 3.61 -6.96
CA LYS A 62 -35.68 3.05 -5.75
C LYS A 62 -34.65 2.89 -4.63
N ALA A 63 -33.54 2.25 -4.95
CA ALA A 63 -32.49 1.88 -4.01
C ALA A 63 -31.18 1.60 -4.75
N ILE A 64 -30.06 1.74 -4.05
CA ILE A 64 -28.70 1.61 -4.57
C ILE A 64 -27.99 0.53 -3.77
N SER A 65 -27.42 -0.48 -4.45
CA SER A 65 -26.79 -1.63 -3.77
C SER A 65 -25.28 -1.63 -3.83
N ILE A 66 -24.67 -0.81 -4.70
CA ILE A 66 -23.23 -0.83 -4.99
C ILE A 66 -22.73 0.62 -5.10
N ALA A 67 -21.66 0.94 -4.39
CA ALA A 67 -20.85 2.13 -4.64
C ALA A 67 -19.96 1.88 -5.86
N VAL A 68 -19.98 2.78 -6.84
CA VAL A 68 -19.15 2.69 -8.05
C VAL A 68 -18.27 3.93 -8.18
N PHE A 69 -16.97 3.72 -8.17
CA PHE A 69 -15.96 4.75 -8.40
C PHE A 69 -15.34 4.55 -9.78
N ASP A 70 -15.64 5.45 -10.72
CA ASP A 70 -15.06 5.45 -12.07
C ASP A 70 -13.78 6.28 -12.05
N ILE A 71 -12.64 5.60 -12.00
CA ILE A 71 -11.30 6.19 -11.91
C ILE A 71 -10.86 6.53 -13.34
N ASP A 72 -11.03 7.80 -13.73
CA ASP A 72 -10.80 8.33 -15.08
C ASP A 72 -9.57 9.25 -15.14
N GLN A 73 -8.48 8.80 -14.54
CA GLN A 73 -7.20 9.51 -14.51
C GLN A 73 -6.64 9.83 -15.92
N LYS A 74 -5.88 10.91 -15.98
CA LYS A 74 -5.16 11.44 -17.15
C LYS A 74 -3.65 11.24 -16.97
N PRO A 75 -2.86 11.15 -18.06
CA PRO A 75 -1.41 10.97 -17.97
C PRO A 75 -0.68 12.00 -17.09
N GLU A 76 -1.22 13.21 -17.00
CA GLU A 76 -0.70 14.31 -16.17
C GLU A 76 -1.07 14.22 -14.69
N ASP A 77 -1.98 13.33 -14.30
CA ASP A 77 -2.39 13.14 -12.91
C ASP A 77 -1.30 12.46 -12.07
N ASP A 78 -1.54 12.38 -10.77
CA ASP A 78 -0.79 11.50 -9.89
C ASP A 78 -1.43 10.11 -9.94
N ILE A 79 -0.96 9.32 -10.90
CA ILE A 79 -1.55 8.04 -11.32
C ILE A 79 -1.70 7.09 -10.11
N ILE A 80 -2.89 6.54 -9.95
CA ILE A 80 -3.18 5.48 -9.00
C ILE A 80 -3.19 4.15 -9.76
N GLY A 81 -2.36 3.21 -9.31
CA GLY A 81 -2.32 1.86 -9.83
C GLY A 81 -3.48 0.99 -9.36
N LEU A 82 -3.80 -0.05 -10.12
CA LEU A 82 -4.78 -1.08 -9.73
C LEU A 82 -4.39 -1.74 -8.40
N GLU A 83 -3.10 -2.04 -8.23
CA GLU A 83 -2.53 -2.64 -7.02
C GLU A 83 -2.74 -1.75 -5.78
N GLU A 84 -2.59 -0.43 -5.92
CA GLU A 84 -2.80 0.51 -4.81
C GLU A 84 -4.26 0.54 -4.37
N ILE A 85 -5.21 0.41 -5.31
CA ILE A 85 -6.64 0.36 -5.01
C ILE A 85 -7.02 -0.95 -4.34
N GLU A 86 -6.52 -2.08 -4.84
CA GLU A 86 -6.73 -3.39 -4.21
C GLU A 86 -6.21 -3.39 -2.77
N ASP A 87 -5.03 -2.82 -2.55
CA ASP A 87 -4.42 -2.69 -1.23
C ASP A 87 -5.29 -1.92 -0.23
N VAL A 88 -5.83 -0.76 -0.65
CA VAL A 88 -6.73 0.03 0.20
C VAL A 88 -7.97 -0.79 0.57
N CYS A 89 -8.55 -1.48 -0.41
CA CYS A 89 -9.75 -2.27 -0.18
C CYS A 89 -9.48 -3.43 0.79
N LEU A 90 -8.34 -4.12 0.65
CA LEU A 90 -7.93 -5.21 1.54
C LEU A 90 -7.65 -4.69 2.95
N ASP A 91 -6.98 -3.54 3.10
CA ASP A 91 -6.67 -2.93 4.40
C ASP A 91 -7.91 -2.42 5.13
N LEU A 92 -8.90 -1.91 4.39
CA LEU A 92 -10.22 -1.54 4.93
C LEU A 92 -11.16 -2.75 5.09
N GLY A 93 -10.76 -3.93 4.61
CA GLY A 93 -11.55 -5.16 4.69
C GLY A 93 -12.80 -5.18 3.81
N TYR A 94 -12.86 -4.36 2.76
CA TYR A 94 -14.03 -4.26 1.89
C TYR A 94 -14.10 -5.43 0.89
N GLU A 95 -15.30 -6.02 0.77
CA GLU A 95 -15.67 -6.82 -0.40
C GLU A 95 -15.65 -5.88 -1.62
N HIS A 96 -15.00 -6.27 -2.72
CA HIS A 96 -14.87 -5.38 -3.87
C HIS A 96 -14.66 -6.12 -5.19
N ALA A 97 -14.97 -5.42 -6.28
CA ALA A 97 -14.63 -5.83 -7.63
C ALA A 97 -13.98 -4.68 -8.37
N VAL A 98 -13.04 -5.01 -9.25
CA VAL A 98 -12.38 -4.06 -10.14
C VAL A 98 -12.55 -4.50 -11.57
N CYS A 99 -12.83 -3.56 -12.47
CA CYS A 99 -12.81 -3.83 -13.91
C CYS A 99 -12.24 -2.63 -14.68
N THR A 100 -11.33 -2.90 -15.62
CA THR A 100 -10.79 -1.85 -16.47
C THR A 100 -11.85 -1.33 -17.43
N SER A 101 -11.83 -0.02 -17.65
CA SER A 101 -12.72 0.65 -18.59
C SER A 101 -12.28 0.44 -20.03
N PHE A 102 -13.18 0.71 -20.99
CA PHE A 102 -12.86 0.72 -22.42
C PHE A 102 -11.67 1.63 -22.78
N SER A 103 -11.46 2.70 -22.02
CA SER A 103 -10.43 3.72 -22.24
C SER A 103 -9.07 3.41 -21.57
N ASN A 104 -8.93 2.24 -20.93
CA ASN A 104 -7.75 1.84 -20.18
C ASN A 104 -6.49 1.71 -21.06
N THR A 105 -5.35 2.22 -20.60
CA THR A 105 -4.04 1.90 -21.21
C THR A 105 -3.06 1.48 -20.12
N ALA A 106 -1.97 0.79 -20.51
CA ALA A 106 -0.94 0.37 -19.56
C ALA A 106 -0.30 1.55 -18.81
N ASP A 107 -0.05 2.66 -19.51
CA ASP A 107 0.59 3.86 -18.95
C ASP A 107 -0.38 4.75 -18.14
N CYS A 108 -1.68 4.61 -18.36
CA CYS A 108 -2.72 5.40 -17.71
C CYS A 108 -3.93 4.50 -17.42
N PRO A 109 -3.86 3.68 -16.36
CA PRO A 109 -4.89 2.69 -16.12
C PRO A 109 -6.20 3.39 -15.76
N ARG A 110 -7.31 3.01 -16.38
CA ARG A 110 -8.63 3.58 -16.10
C ARG A 110 -9.58 2.46 -15.83
N PHE A 111 -10.20 2.47 -14.66
CA PHE A 111 -10.91 1.32 -14.15
C PHE A 111 -12.01 1.76 -13.19
N ARG A 112 -12.88 0.81 -12.86
CA ARG A 112 -13.96 0.99 -11.92
C ARG A 112 -13.68 0.16 -10.70
N LEU A 113 -13.83 0.77 -9.55
CA LEU A 113 -13.91 0.09 -8.27
C LEU A 113 -15.38 0.01 -7.86
N LEU A 114 -15.83 -1.19 -7.52
CA LEU A 114 -17.18 -1.48 -7.08
C LEU A 114 -17.13 -2.07 -5.67
N ILE A 115 -17.93 -1.51 -4.75
CA ILE A 115 -18.04 -1.97 -3.36
C ILE A 115 -19.53 -2.19 -3.06
N PRO A 116 -19.98 -3.40 -2.67
CA PRO A 116 -21.36 -3.63 -2.31
C PRO A 116 -21.67 -3.02 -0.95
N PHE A 117 -22.90 -2.56 -0.78
CA PHE A 117 -23.43 -2.16 0.52
C PHE A 117 -23.99 -3.36 1.28
N ASN A 118 -23.93 -3.33 2.62
CA ASN A 118 -24.50 -4.38 3.48
C ASN A 118 -26.03 -4.43 3.45
N GLN A 119 -26.67 -3.35 3.01
CA GLN A 119 -28.10 -3.21 2.74
C GLN A 119 -28.32 -2.19 1.61
N PRO A 120 -29.44 -2.21 0.89
CA PRO A 120 -29.73 -1.19 -0.12
C PRO A 120 -29.86 0.20 0.52
N ALA A 121 -29.20 1.20 -0.07
CA ALA A 121 -29.27 2.59 0.34
C ALA A 121 -30.37 3.35 -0.41
N TYR A 122 -30.94 4.37 0.23
CA TYR A 122 -31.85 5.30 -0.42
C TYR A 122 -31.09 6.36 -1.23
N PRO A 123 -31.68 6.89 -2.33
CA PRO A 123 -31.03 7.91 -3.15
C PRO A 123 -30.53 9.13 -2.37
N GLU A 124 -31.26 9.55 -1.35
CA GLU A 124 -30.95 10.72 -0.52
C GLU A 124 -29.73 10.49 0.39
N GLU A 125 -29.40 9.22 0.67
CA GLU A 125 -28.25 8.84 1.50
C GLU A 125 -26.95 8.80 0.70
N TYR A 126 -27.07 8.56 -0.61
CA TYR A 126 -25.95 8.29 -1.51
C TYR A 126 -24.78 9.29 -1.40
N PRO A 127 -24.99 10.62 -1.34
CA PRO A 127 -23.88 11.56 -1.31
C PRO A 127 -23.04 11.41 -0.03
N PHE A 128 -23.67 11.13 1.10
CA PHE A 128 -22.96 10.92 2.38
C PHE A 128 -22.17 9.61 2.38
N LEU A 129 -22.78 8.53 1.85
CA LEU A 129 -22.14 7.22 1.75
C LEU A 129 -20.90 7.28 0.87
N MET A 130 -21.02 7.90 -0.30
CA MET A 130 -19.91 8.02 -1.24
C MET A 130 -18.83 8.94 -0.69
N SER A 131 -19.17 10.05 -0.05
CA SER A 131 -18.18 10.96 0.56
C SER A 131 -17.37 10.28 1.66
N ALA A 132 -18.03 9.50 2.52
CA ALA A 132 -17.36 8.76 3.59
C ALA A 132 -16.40 7.70 3.04
N LEU A 133 -16.79 6.99 1.98
CA LEU A 133 -15.91 6.05 1.30
C LEU A 133 -14.74 6.77 0.61
N VAL A 134 -14.96 7.90 -0.06
CA VAL A 134 -13.88 8.70 -0.66
C VAL A 134 -12.90 9.20 0.39
N GLU A 135 -13.40 9.61 1.56
CA GLU A 135 -12.57 10.02 2.70
C GLU A 135 -11.69 8.88 3.20
N ASP A 136 -12.25 7.68 3.41
CA ASP A 136 -11.48 6.49 3.81
C ASP A 136 -10.36 6.17 2.79
N PHE A 137 -10.68 6.25 1.50
CA PHE A 137 -9.71 5.98 0.44
C PHE A 137 -8.64 7.06 0.33
N ASP A 138 -9.01 8.34 0.44
CA ASP A 138 -8.05 9.45 0.39
C ASP A 138 -7.15 9.50 1.62
N ASP A 139 -7.63 9.06 2.78
CA ASP A 139 -6.80 8.89 3.99
C ASP A 139 -5.66 7.91 3.74
N PHE A 140 -5.88 6.89 2.89
CA PHE A 140 -4.86 5.93 2.48
C PHE A 140 -4.03 6.41 1.28
N LEU A 141 -4.69 7.00 0.27
CA LEU A 141 -4.13 7.37 -1.03
C LEU A 141 -3.65 8.82 -1.09
N ASP A 142 -3.53 9.47 0.05
CA ASP A 142 -2.95 10.80 0.21
C ASP A 142 -3.71 11.91 -0.55
N GLY A 143 -5.04 11.83 -0.58
CA GLY A 143 -5.86 12.80 -1.29
C GLY A 143 -5.82 12.67 -2.82
N ARG A 144 -5.24 11.59 -3.36
CA ARG A 144 -5.16 11.34 -4.81
C ARG A 144 -6.44 10.76 -5.36
N PHE A 145 -7.16 9.96 -4.58
CA PHE A 145 -8.34 9.23 -5.04
C PHE A 145 -9.42 10.21 -5.51
N SER A 146 -9.82 11.16 -4.67
CA SER A 146 -10.87 12.15 -5.02
C SER A 146 -10.56 12.98 -6.27
N LYS A 147 -9.29 13.16 -6.64
CA LYS A 147 -8.84 13.95 -7.79
C LYS A 147 -8.99 13.23 -9.12
N VAL A 148 -8.95 11.89 -9.12
CA VAL A 148 -8.97 11.06 -10.33
C VAL A 148 -10.33 10.44 -10.63
N LEU A 149 -11.33 10.65 -9.75
CA LEU A 149 -12.68 10.15 -9.95
C LEU A 149 -13.46 11.00 -10.97
N ASP A 150 -14.18 10.34 -11.87
CA ASP A 150 -15.25 10.97 -12.65
C ASP A 150 -16.34 11.48 -11.72
N ARG A 151 -16.88 12.66 -12.00
CA ARG A 151 -17.83 13.37 -11.12
C ARG A 151 -19.13 12.62 -10.84
N CYS A 152 -19.44 11.57 -11.60
CA CYS A 152 -20.64 10.78 -11.40
C CYS A 152 -20.78 10.21 -9.98
N TRP A 153 -19.68 10.05 -9.23
CA TRP A 153 -19.73 9.57 -7.84
C TRP A 153 -20.51 10.49 -6.89
N LYS A 154 -20.59 11.80 -7.17
CA LYS A 154 -21.16 12.77 -6.22
C LYS A 154 -22.66 12.65 -6.02
N ASN A 155 -23.43 12.58 -7.12
CA ASN A 155 -24.90 12.63 -7.09
C ASN A 155 -25.59 11.87 -8.24
N GLU A 156 -24.87 11.12 -9.08
CA GLU A 156 -25.48 10.44 -10.24
C GLU A 156 -26.00 9.03 -9.89
N VAL A 157 -27.09 8.96 -9.12
CA VAL A 157 -27.71 7.70 -8.67
C VAL A 157 -28.29 6.82 -9.79
N SER A 158 -28.45 7.36 -11.00
CA SER A 158 -28.94 6.65 -12.21
C SER A 158 -27.86 6.47 -13.28
N ARG A 159 -26.57 6.59 -12.91
CA ARG A 159 -25.45 6.46 -13.84
C ARG A 159 -25.37 5.05 -14.41
N CYS A 160 -25.22 4.96 -15.73
CA CYS A 160 -24.97 3.71 -16.43
C CYS A 160 -23.48 3.49 -16.68
N TYR A 161 -23.01 2.27 -16.45
CA TYR A 161 -21.64 1.85 -16.68
C TYR A 161 -21.63 0.68 -17.67
N PHE A 162 -20.71 0.71 -18.63
CA PHE A 162 -20.49 -0.43 -19.52
C PHE A 162 -19.97 -1.62 -18.72
N THR A 163 -20.49 -2.82 -19.00
CA THR A 163 -19.89 -4.07 -18.53
C THR A 163 -18.47 -4.22 -19.10
N PHE A 164 -17.71 -5.21 -18.65
CA PHE A 164 -16.28 -5.34 -18.96
C PHE A 164 -16.02 -5.44 -20.47
N THR A 165 -15.75 -4.29 -21.09
CA THR A 165 -15.63 -4.12 -22.54
C THR A 165 -14.30 -3.47 -22.85
N VAL A 166 -13.53 -4.09 -23.74
CA VAL A 166 -12.13 -3.77 -24.00
C VAL A 166 -11.90 -3.54 -25.48
N HIS A 167 -11.12 -2.50 -25.81
CA HIS A 167 -10.65 -2.29 -27.18
C HIS A 167 -9.57 -3.33 -27.54
N PRO A 168 -9.53 -3.89 -28.77
CA PRO A 168 -8.52 -4.87 -29.16
C PRO A 168 -7.06 -4.46 -28.87
N GLU A 169 -6.72 -3.18 -29.09
CA GLU A 169 -5.37 -2.65 -28.82
C GLU A 169 -5.02 -2.54 -27.33
N ARG A 170 -6.00 -2.71 -26.44
CA ARG A 170 -5.89 -2.53 -24.98
C ARG A 170 -6.09 -3.83 -24.21
N LEU A 171 -6.14 -4.97 -24.92
CA LEU A 171 -6.26 -6.30 -24.32
C LEU A 171 -5.15 -6.54 -23.29
N ASN A 172 -3.93 -6.13 -23.64
CA ASN A 172 -2.80 -6.25 -22.74
C ASN A 172 -2.91 -5.19 -21.63
N GLY A 173 -3.15 -5.65 -20.40
CA GLY A 173 -3.41 -4.78 -19.23
C GLY A 173 -4.89 -4.54 -18.92
N SER A 174 -5.81 -5.20 -19.64
CA SER A 174 -7.21 -5.25 -19.23
C SER A 174 -7.42 -6.32 -18.16
N ILE A 175 -8.13 -5.98 -17.10
CA ILE A 175 -8.40 -6.88 -15.99
C ILE A 175 -9.82 -6.71 -15.48
N SER A 176 -10.43 -7.81 -15.06
CA SER A 176 -11.57 -7.77 -14.16
C SER A 176 -11.45 -8.87 -13.12
N PHE A 177 -11.59 -8.51 -11.85
CA PHE A 177 -11.50 -9.45 -10.74
C PHE A 177 -12.43 -9.06 -9.60
N TYR A 178 -12.65 -10.02 -8.72
CA TYR A 178 -13.43 -9.91 -7.50
C TYR A 178 -12.59 -10.41 -6.33
N ASN A 179 -12.70 -9.71 -5.20
CA ASN A 179 -12.09 -10.11 -3.94
C ASN A 179 -13.15 -10.16 -2.83
N PRO A 180 -13.17 -11.25 -2.03
CA PRO A 180 -14.09 -11.36 -0.89
C PRO A 180 -13.68 -10.41 0.24
N GLY A 181 -14.65 -9.99 1.03
CA GLY A 181 -14.45 -9.12 2.20
C GLY A 181 -15.78 -8.85 2.90
N HIS A 182 -15.90 -7.68 3.52
CA HIS A 182 -17.14 -7.21 4.13
C HIS A 182 -17.79 -6.13 3.25
N PRO A 183 -19.11 -6.22 2.97
CA PRO A 183 -19.83 -5.11 2.36
C PRO A 183 -19.72 -3.84 3.20
N ALA A 184 -19.73 -2.68 2.55
CA ALA A 184 -19.69 -1.39 3.21
C ALA A 184 -20.96 -1.16 4.06
N ASP A 185 -20.79 -0.77 5.32
CA ASP A 185 -21.90 -0.58 6.25
C ASP A 185 -22.61 0.75 6.01
N VAL A 186 -23.81 0.69 5.44
CA VAL A 186 -24.60 1.88 5.11
C VAL A 186 -24.92 2.71 6.35
N LEU A 187 -25.21 2.07 7.49
CA LEU A 187 -25.58 2.81 8.69
C LEU A 187 -24.36 3.54 9.25
N ASP A 188 -23.20 2.87 9.32
CA ASP A 188 -21.96 3.50 9.78
C ASP A 188 -21.57 4.68 8.88
N LEU A 189 -21.50 4.47 7.56
CA LEU A 189 -21.15 5.51 6.60
C LEU A 189 -22.13 6.70 6.66
N LYS A 190 -23.43 6.43 6.80
CA LYS A 190 -24.45 7.47 6.96
C LYS A 190 -24.25 8.26 8.26
N MET A 191 -23.96 7.59 9.38
CA MET A 191 -23.78 8.25 10.67
C MET A 191 -22.59 9.21 10.70
N ARG A 192 -21.60 9.03 9.83
CA ARG A 192 -20.48 9.96 9.67
C ARG A 192 -20.91 11.31 9.09
N GLN A 193 -22.00 11.36 8.32
CA GLN A 193 -22.49 12.58 7.64
C GLN A 193 -21.38 13.29 6.85
N SER A 194 -20.47 12.52 6.26
CA SER A 194 -19.31 13.09 5.56
C SER A 194 -19.76 13.89 4.34
N THR A 195 -19.15 15.06 4.15
CA THR A 195 -19.28 15.89 2.94
C THR A 195 -17.96 15.96 2.18
N TYR A 196 -17.01 15.10 2.54
CA TYR A 196 -15.68 15.09 1.96
C TYR A 196 -15.73 14.98 0.43
N GLY A 197 -15.04 15.89 -0.25
CA GLY A 197 -14.94 15.93 -1.70
C GLY A 197 -16.17 16.43 -2.47
N GLN A 198 -17.29 16.69 -1.80
CA GLN A 198 -18.49 17.24 -2.45
C GLN A 198 -18.22 18.64 -3.04
N ASP A 199 -17.50 19.48 -2.29
CA ASP A 199 -17.15 20.86 -2.68
C ASP A 199 -15.96 20.94 -3.65
N PHE A 200 -15.33 19.82 -4.00
CA PHE A 200 -14.22 19.85 -4.93
C PHE A 200 -14.71 20.15 -6.35
N ASP A 201 -14.68 21.43 -6.72
CA ASP A 201 -14.84 21.88 -8.09
C ASP A 201 -13.48 21.77 -8.81
N TYR A 202 -13.13 20.58 -9.28
CA TYR A 202 -11.99 20.38 -10.19
C TYR A 202 -12.27 20.95 -11.60
N ALA A 203 -13.13 21.98 -11.70
CA ALA A 203 -13.54 22.65 -12.91
C ALA A 203 -12.62 23.85 -13.18
N GLN A 204 -11.34 23.63 -13.44
CA GLN A 204 -10.57 24.35 -14.46
C GLN A 204 -9.31 23.53 -14.77
N PRO A 205 -8.91 23.39 -16.04
CA PRO A 205 -7.52 23.06 -16.33
C PRO A 205 -6.70 24.17 -15.68
N SER A 206 -6.04 23.87 -14.57
CA SER A 206 -5.08 24.81 -14.00
C SER A 206 -4.13 25.16 -15.14
N LYS A 207 -3.97 26.46 -15.43
CA LYS A 207 -2.99 26.97 -16.39
C LYS A 207 -1.72 26.11 -16.30
N PRO A 208 -1.09 25.71 -17.41
CA PRO A 208 0.15 24.94 -17.35
C PRO A 208 1.06 25.64 -16.36
N ARG A 209 1.47 24.90 -15.31
CA ARG A 209 2.33 25.42 -14.25
C ARG A 209 3.46 26.15 -14.97
N LYS A 210 3.62 27.46 -14.70
CA LYS A 210 4.85 28.15 -15.09
C LYS A 210 5.96 27.36 -14.41
N THR A 211 6.73 26.60 -15.19
CA THR A 211 8.02 26.03 -14.84
C THR A 211 8.99 27.20 -14.62
N GLY A 212 8.77 27.92 -13.52
CA GLY A 212 9.62 28.96 -12.99
C GLY A 212 10.17 28.46 -11.66
N GLY A 213 11.17 27.60 -11.73
CA GLY A 213 11.85 27.03 -10.58
C GLY A 213 12.43 25.66 -10.92
N THR A 214 13.75 25.52 -10.86
CA THR A 214 14.50 24.28 -11.11
C THR A 214 14.38 23.24 -9.98
N ALA A 215 13.19 23.08 -9.40
CA ALA A 215 12.94 22.09 -8.36
C ALA A 215 11.73 21.23 -8.76
N ALA A 216 11.91 19.92 -8.69
CA ALA A 216 10.87 18.93 -8.90
C ALA A 216 9.57 19.36 -8.19
N GLY A 217 8.51 19.56 -8.96
CA GLY A 217 7.18 19.81 -8.40
C GLY A 217 6.75 18.67 -7.49
N ALA A 218 5.67 18.86 -6.73
CA ALA A 218 5.16 17.95 -5.69
C ALA A 218 5.31 16.43 -5.93
N LYS A 219 5.25 15.95 -7.19
CA LYS A 219 5.51 14.57 -7.65
C LYS A 219 6.91 14.00 -7.29
N GLY A 220 7.95 14.83 -7.19
CA GLY A 220 9.30 14.36 -6.82
C GLY A 220 9.48 14.11 -5.33
N ARG A 221 8.71 14.83 -4.49
CA ARG A 221 8.87 14.83 -3.04
C ARG A 221 8.37 13.54 -2.40
N SER A 222 7.18 13.08 -2.77
CA SER A 222 6.61 11.81 -2.30
C SER A 222 7.44 10.60 -2.77
N TYR A 223 7.96 10.62 -4.00
CA TYR A 223 8.82 9.56 -4.53
C TYR A 223 10.14 9.43 -3.74
N GLU A 224 10.78 10.54 -3.40
CA GLU A 224 11.99 10.53 -2.57
C GLU A 224 11.70 10.02 -1.15
N LEU A 225 10.58 10.43 -0.54
CA LEU A 225 10.12 9.91 0.75
C LEU A 225 9.86 8.40 0.69
N ASN A 226 9.25 7.91 -0.39
CA ASN A 226 9.04 6.48 -0.64
C ASN A 226 10.35 5.72 -0.77
N ARG A 227 11.35 6.28 -1.46
CA ARG A 227 12.68 5.69 -1.56
C ARG A 227 13.36 5.58 -0.20
N LEU A 228 13.28 6.64 0.61
CA LEU A 228 13.85 6.67 1.96
C LEU A 228 13.15 5.68 2.90
N LEU A 229 11.81 5.62 2.83
CA LEU A 229 11.01 4.65 3.57
C LEU A 229 11.40 3.23 3.19
N GLY A 230 11.44 2.90 1.89
CA GLY A 230 11.82 1.59 1.40
C GLY A 230 13.23 1.16 1.84
N ALA A 231 14.16 2.10 1.95
CA ALA A 231 15.50 1.83 2.47
C ALA A 231 15.52 1.49 3.98
N MET A 232 14.56 2.01 4.75
CA MET A 232 14.47 1.79 6.20
C MET A 232 13.53 0.65 6.61
N PHE A 233 12.58 0.31 5.73
CA PHE A 233 11.45 -0.61 5.96
C PHE A 233 11.79 -1.87 6.75
N ARG A 234 12.89 -2.54 6.43
CA ARG A 234 13.25 -3.82 7.06
C ARG A 234 14.05 -3.67 8.36
N GLY A 235 14.57 -2.49 8.68
CA GLY A 235 15.55 -2.29 9.75
C GLY A 235 15.23 -1.14 10.71
N SER A 236 14.03 -0.59 10.68
CA SER A 236 13.61 0.51 11.55
C SER A 236 12.12 0.40 11.85
N THR A 237 11.73 0.74 13.08
CA THR A 237 10.31 0.73 13.48
C THR A 237 9.53 1.82 12.75
N GLU A 238 8.20 1.71 12.71
CA GLU A 238 7.34 2.71 12.05
C GLU A 238 7.59 4.12 12.62
N GLU A 239 7.77 4.24 13.94
CA GLU A 239 8.07 5.53 14.59
C GLU A 239 9.47 6.06 14.25
N GLN A 240 10.48 5.19 14.16
CA GLN A 240 11.83 5.59 13.74
C GLN A 240 11.84 6.08 12.29
N ILE A 241 11.08 5.42 11.42
CA ILE A 241 10.90 5.80 10.01
C ILE A 241 10.19 7.15 9.94
N ALA A 242 9.07 7.32 10.65
CA ALA A 242 8.31 8.58 10.67
C ALA A 242 9.16 9.76 11.14
N LYS A 243 9.95 9.58 12.21
CA LYS A 243 10.84 10.62 12.71
C LYS A 243 11.90 11.03 11.68
N ARG A 244 12.56 10.05 11.04
CA ARG A 244 13.60 10.31 10.03
C ARG A 244 13.05 10.94 8.75
N LEU A 245 11.87 10.50 8.30
CA LEU A 245 11.21 11.10 7.14
C LEU A 245 10.79 12.53 7.42
N LEU A 246 10.23 12.80 8.61
CA LEU A 246 9.82 14.15 8.97
C LEU A 246 11.02 15.09 9.12
N GLU A 247 12.12 14.61 9.71
CA GLU A 247 13.37 15.38 9.79
C GLU A 247 13.94 15.70 8.41
N HIS A 248 13.97 14.72 7.49
CA HIS A 248 14.38 14.94 6.10
C HIS A 248 13.48 15.96 5.38
N ASP A 249 12.16 15.85 5.59
CA ASP A 249 11.17 16.76 4.99
C ASP A 249 11.34 18.21 5.47
N GLN A 250 11.70 18.40 6.74
CA GLN A 250 11.86 19.73 7.36
C GLN A 250 13.22 20.37 7.08
N THR A 251 14.26 19.56 6.90
CA THR A 251 15.65 20.05 6.76
C THR A 251 16.09 20.23 5.32
N THR A 252 15.38 19.64 4.35
CA THR A 252 15.69 19.76 2.93
C THR A 252 15.12 21.07 2.36
N PRO A 253 15.94 22.01 1.86
CA PRO A 253 15.43 23.27 1.32
C PRO A 253 14.48 23.08 0.13
N GLY A 254 13.30 23.70 0.18
CA GLY A 254 12.25 23.54 -0.84
C GLY A 254 11.41 22.27 -0.70
N PHE A 255 11.72 21.44 0.30
CA PHE A 255 10.93 20.30 0.75
C PHE A 255 9.98 20.73 1.89
N GLY A 256 8.93 19.95 2.15
CA GLY A 256 7.82 20.37 3.01
C GLY A 256 6.51 19.67 2.67
N TYR A 257 6.60 18.41 2.27
CA TYR A 257 5.49 17.58 1.86
C TYR A 257 4.46 17.39 2.96
N PHE A 258 4.88 17.23 4.23
CA PHE A 258 3.94 17.05 5.35
C PHE A 258 3.38 18.36 5.90
N ALA A 259 3.90 19.50 5.46
CA ALA A 259 3.40 20.84 5.80
C ALA A 259 2.54 21.46 4.69
N ASP A 260 2.44 20.81 3.53
CA ASP A 260 1.76 21.32 2.35
C ASP A 260 0.23 21.24 2.51
N HIS A 261 -0.44 22.38 2.64
CA HIS A 261 -1.89 22.48 2.87
C HIS A 261 -2.75 22.08 1.66
N GLU A 262 -2.14 21.87 0.48
CA GLU A 262 -2.82 21.27 -0.67
C GLU A 262 -3.30 19.84 -0.37
N TYR A 263 -2.68 19.15 0.61
CA TYR A 263 -3.12 17.84 1.08
C TYR A 263 -3.99 17.99 2.33
N SER A 264 -5.23 17.50 2.26
CA SER A 264 -6.21 17.54 3.36
C SER A 264 -5.64 16.97 4.67
N ARG A 265 -4.91 15.86 4.60
CA ARG A 265 -4.29 15.21 5.76
C ARG A 265 -3.26 16.08 6.51
N ASN A 266 -2.62 17.02 5.83
CA ASN A 266 -1.61 17.92 6.42
C ASN A 266 -2.25 19.11 7.13
N ARG A 267 -3.55 19.34 6.94
CA ARG A 267 -4.29 20.42 7.59
C ARG A 267 -4.48 20.07 9.07
N PRO A 268 -4.30 21.04 9.98
CA PRO A 268 -4.56 20.81 11.39
C PRO A 268 -6.04 20.51 11.64
N ARG A 269 -6.31 19.50 12.47
CA ARG A 269 -7.64 19.23 13.04
C ARG A 269 -7.96 20.22 14.16
N ALA A 270 -9.22 20.28 14.59
CA ALA A 270 -9.61 21.14 15.71
C ALA A 270 -8.76 20.83 16.97
N GLY A 271 -8.08 21.84 17.50
CA GLY A 271 -7.17 21.71 18.65
C GLY A 271 -5.75 21.22 18.31
N GLU A 272 -5.45 20.96 17.04
CA GLU A 272 -4.13 20.54 16.56
C GLU A 272 -3.34 21.74 16.02
N ASN A 273 -2.03 21.79 16.29
CA ASN A 273 -1.12 22.75 15.64
C ASN A 273 -0.48 22.17 14.37
N GLN A 274 0.18 23.00 13.57
CA GLN A 274 0.77 22.56 12.30
C GLN A 274 1.81 21.45 12.46
N ALA A 275 2.66 21.52 13.49
CA ALA A 275 3.69 20.51 13.71
C ALA A 275 3.08 19.14 14.07
N GLN A 276 2.01 19.14 14.86
CA GLN A 276 1.24 17.95 15.19
C GLN A 276 0.56 17.37 13.94
N ALA A 277 -0.03 18.21 13.09
CA ALA A 277 -0.65 17.80 11.84
C ALA A 277 0.36 17.16 10.87
N SER A 278 1.55 17.75 10.73
CA SER A 278 2.63 17.20 9.90
C SER A 278 3.16 15.87 10.44
N LEU A 279 3.31 15.74 11.76
CA LEU A 279 3.70 14.47 12.38
C LEU A 279 2.64 13.38 12.18
N ARG A 280 1.36 13.72 12.36
CA ARG A 280 0.23 12.81 12.12
C ARG A 280 0.21 12.35 10.67
N SER A 281 0.36 13.28 9.72
CA SER A 281 0.43 12.98 8.30
C SER A 281 1.61 12.08 7.95
N CYS A 282 2.80 12.35 8.49
CA CYS A 282 3.98 11.51 8.30
C CYS A 282 3.77 10.09 8.84
N ARG A 283 3.17 9.94 10.04
CA ARG A 283 2.84 8.62 10.59
C ARG A 283 1.85 7.86 9.72
N ALA A 284 0.82 8.53 9.20
CA ALA A 284 -0.15 7.92 8.29
C ALA A 284 0.52 7.45 6.99
N PHE A 285 1.36 8.30 6.39
CA PHE A 285 2.15 7.97 5.20
C PHE A 285 3.04 6.75 5.44
N VAL A 286 3.76 6.70 6.58
CA VAL A 286 4.61 5.57 6.92
C VAL A 286 3.80 4.29 7.07
N LYS A 287 2.67 4.35 7.77
CA LYS A 287 1.83 3.18 8.02
C LYS A 287 1.29 2.58 6.72
N SER A 288 0.79 3.40 5.79
CA SER A 288 0.25 2.90 4.51
C SER A 288 1.35 2.23 3.68
N HIS A 289 2.51 2.89 3.53
CA HIS A 289 3.58 2.39 2.68
C HIS A 289 4.34 1.18 3.27
N ILE A 290 4.46 1.08 4.60
CA ILE A 290 4.99 -0.12 5.26
C ILE A 290 4.06 -1.32 5.03
N SER A 291 2.75 -1.12 5.10
CA SER A 291 1.77 -2.18 4.85
C SER A 291 1.88 -2.70 3.41
N TRP A 292 1.99 -1.79 2.43
CA TRP A 292 2.29 -2.12 1.03
C TRP A 292 3.61 -2.92 0.89
N LEU A 293 4.70 -2.45 1.51
CA LEU A 293 5.99 -3.15 1.45
C LEU A 293 5.97 -4.53 2.10
N ARG A 294 5.24 -4.73 3.21
CA ARG A 294 5.08 -6.04 3.88
C ARG A 294 4.42 -7.04 2.93
N ARG A 295 3.33 -6.64 2.26
CA ARG A 295 2.65 -7.47 1.26
C ARG A 295 3.58 -7.81 0.08
N LYS A 296 4.24 -6.82 -0.50
CA LYS A 296 5.14 -6.99 -1.65
C LYS A 296 6.35 -7.89 -1.36
N THR A 297 6.82 -7.90 -0.12
CA THR A 297 8.03 -8.62 0.28
C THR A 297 7.78 -9.91 1.03
N GLN A 298 6.51 -10.33 1.15
CA GLN A 298 6.14 -11.59 1.77
C GLN A 298 6.78 -12.74 0.98
N THR A 299 7.85 -13.29 1.54
CA THR A 299 8.60 -14.41 0.99
C THR A 299 8.50 -15.54 2.00
N ASP A 300 7.89 -16.65 1.60
CA ASP A 300 7.80 -17.85 2.42
C ASP A 300 9.19 -18.49 2.54
N PHE A 301 9.92 -18.16 3.60
CA PHE A 301 11.16 -18.85 3.92
C PHE A 301 10.82 -20.20 4.57
N LYS A 302 10.94 -21.28 3.80
CA LYS A 302 10.92 -22.63 4.38
C LYS A 302 12.17 -22.84 5.22
N ILE A 303 11.99 -23.10 6.52
CA ILE A 303 13.10 -23.50 7.39
C ILE A 303 13.53 -24.92 6.98
N VAL A 304 14.80 -25.07 6.60
CA VAL A 304 15.39 -26.34 6.18
C VAL A 304 16.30 -26.86 7.29
N ASN A 305 15.92 -27.97 7.91
CA ASN A 305 16.77 -28.65 8.88
C ASN A 305 17.80 -29.55 8.15
N CYS A 306 18.95 -28.97 7.82
CA CYS A 306 20.07 -29.67 7.18
C CYS A 306 21.31 -29.68 8.09
N ARG A 307 22.20 -30.66 7.94
CA ARG A 307 23.52 -30.64 8.61
C ARG A 307 24.35 -29.48 8.06
N GLY A 308 25.10 -28.82 8.95
CA GLY A 308 25.96 -27.71 8.54
C GLY A 308 27.21 -28.22 7.86
N GLU A 309 27.24 -28.17 6.52
CA GLU A 309 28.31 -28.80 5.73
C GLU A 309 29.15 -27.80 4.92
N ASN A 310 28.61 -26.61 4.63
CA ASN A 310 29.30 -25.62 3.81
C ASN A 310 29.96 -24.50 4.64
N ARG A 311 31.27 -24.32 4.45
CA ARG A 311 32.09 -23.26 5.08
C ARG A 311 32.54 -22.17 4.09
N GLY A 312 32.18 -22.28 2.81
CA GLY A 312 32.51 -21.28 1.80
C GLY A 312 31.59 -20.05 1.88
N ALA A 313 32.08 -18.90 1.43
CA ALA A 313 31.28 -17.69 1.42
C ALA A 313 30.12 -17.80 0.41
N VAL A 314 28.92 -17.41 0.83
CA VAL A 314 27.72 -17.37 0.00
C VAL A 314 27.52 -15.98 -0.61
N PRO A 315 26.81 -15.87 -1.76
CA PRO A 315 26.43 -14.59 -2.35
C PRO A 315 25.65 -13.70 -1.37
N GLN A 316 25.60 -12.40 -1.67
CA GLN A 316 24.78 -11.48 -0.89
C GLN A 316 23.29 -11.73 -1.16
N HIS A 317 22.54 -12.11 -0.14
CA HIS A 317 21.10 -12.41 -0.23
C HIS A 317 20.42 -12.26 1.14
N ASP A 318 19.09 -12.36 1.15
CA ASP A 318 18.29 -12.37 2.39
C ASP A 318 18.05 -13.81 2.81
N ALA A 319 18.20 -14.10 4.11
CA ALA A 319 18.00 -15.44 4.64
C ALA A 319 17.50 -15.42 6.09
N VAL A 320 16.89 -16.53 6.49
CA VAL A 320 16.67 -16.87 7.89
C VAL A 320 17.94 -17.52 8.43
N ILE A 321 18.46 -16.99 9.53
CA ILE A 321 19.63 -17.52 10.23
C ILE A 321 19.27 -17.94 11.65
N GLN A 322 19.94 -18.99 12.13
CA GLN A 322 19.98 -19.36 13.53
C GLN A 322 21.32 -18.92 14.12
N VAL A 323 21.29 -18.12 15.18
CA VAL A 323 22.47 -17.82 15.99
C VAL A 323 22.65 -18.97 16.96
N PHE A 324 23.34 -20.03 16.55
CA PHE A 324 23.42 -21.24 17.37
C PHE A 324 24.40 -21.09 18.55
N LYS A 325 25.30 -20.11 18.51
CA LYS A 325 26.19 -19.78 19.64
C LYS A 325 26.61 -18.30 19.58
N ALA A 326 26.51 -17.61 20.70
CA ALA A 326 27.07 -16.27 20.88
C ALA A 326 28.03 -16.26 22.08
N GLU A 327 29.20 -15.64 21.90
CA GLU A 327 30.26 -15.58 22.91
C GLU A 327 30.70 -14.14 23.12
N HIS A 328 30.81 -13.72 24.38
CA HIS A 328 31.42 -12.45 24.74
C HIS A 328 32.92 -12.64 25.03
N THR A 329 33.74 -11.71 24.56
CA THR A 329 35.20 -11.73 24.74
C THR A 329 35.72 -10.34 25.04
N THR A 330 36.54 -10.23 26.09
CA THR A 330 37.32 -9.05 26.41
C THR A 330 38.79 -9.34 26.21
N LYS A 331 39.48 -8.61 25.33
CA LYS A 331 40.92 -8.76 25.09
C LYS A 331 41.59 -7.39 25.04
N ASN A 332 42.65 -7.20 25.83
CA ASN A 332 43.41 -5.95 25.92
C ASN A 332 42.51 -4.72 26.20
N GLY A 333 41.53 -4.86 27.10
CA GLY A 333 40.56 -3.81 27.42
C GLY A 333 39.52 -3.52 26.35
N LYS A 334 39.48 -4.30 25.26
CA LYS A 334 38.49 -4.17 24.19
C LYS A 334 37.42 -5.25 24.31
N GLU A 335 36.16 -4.86 24.23
CA GLU A 335 35.00 -5.74 24.33
C GLU A 335 34.44 -6.11 22.96
N SER A 336 34.12 -7.37 22.76
CA SER A 336 33.52 -7.87 21.52
C SER A 336 32.58 -9.04 21.78
N ALA A 337 31.56 -9.19 20.92
CA ALA A 337 30.69 -10.35 20.91
C ALA A 337 30.80 -11.06 19.56
N LYS A 338 31.08 -12.37 19.57
CA LYS A 338 31.17 -13.22 18.39
C LYS A 338 29.91 -14.06 18.26
N LEU A 339 29.20 -13.90 17.16
CA LEU A 339 28.02 -14.67 16.79
C LEU A 339 28.41 -15.76 15.80
N SER A 340 28.12 -17.01 16.14
CA SER A 340 28.19 -18.14 15.22
C SER A 340 26.80 -18.37 14.63
N CYS A 341 26.70 -18.16 13.32
CA CYS A 341 25.44 -18.12 12.59
C CYS A 341 25.36 -19.28 11.61
N LYS A 342 24.17 -19.87 11.49
CA LYS A 342 23.85 -20.90 10.50
C LYS A 342 22.70 -20.41 9.65
N ILE A 343 22.84 -20.47 8.33
CA ILE A 343 21.73 -20.23 7.41
C ILE A 343 20.76 -21.41 7.48
N VAL A 344 19.47 -21.16 7.71
CA VAL A 344 18.43 -22.19 7.88
C VAL A 344 17.30 -22.07 6.86
N SER A 345 17.51 -21.34 5.76
CA SER A 345 16.53 -21.19 4.68
C SER A 345 17.18 -21.08 3.31
N GLY A 346 16.43 -21.41 2.26
CA GLY A 346 16.83 -21.23 0.85
C GLY A 346 17.96 -22.16 0.41
N ASP A 347 18.51 -21.87 -0.78
CA ASP A 347 19.54 -22.69 -1.45
C ASP A 347 20.87 -22.77 -0.69
N HIS A 348 21.05 -21.90 0.30
CA HIS A 348 22.26 -21.80 1.11
C HIS A 348 22.06 -22.33 2.54
N ALA A 349 20.95 -23.03 2.80
CA ALA A 349 20.72 -23.67 4.09
C ALA A 349 21.87 -24.61 4.47
N GLY A 350 22.31 -24.54 5.73
CA GLY A 350 23.45 -25.30 6.25
C GLY A 350 24.78 -24.55 6.21
N ALA A 351 24.88 -23.42 5.50
CA ALA A 351 26.09 -22.61 5.52
C ALA A 351 26.34 -21.99 6.92
N ILE A 352 27.59 -22.02 7.37
CA ILE A 352 28.01 -21.48 8.67
C ILE A 352 28.95 -20.29 8.46
N PHE A 353 28.72 -19.20 9.19
CA PHE A 353 29.59 -18.03 9.21
C PHE A 353 29.64 -17.39 10.59
N TRP A 354 30.58 -16.46 10.77
CA TRP A 354 30.76 -15.73 12.02
C TRP A 354 30.57 -14.23 11.80
N HIS A 355 29.95 -13.58 12.77
CA HIS A 355 29.83 -12.12 12.79
C HIS A 355 30.38 -11.60 14.12
N THR A 356 31.16 -10.53 14.08
CA THR A 356 31.74 -9.92 15.28
C THR A 356 31.17 -8.53 15.46
N LEU A 357 30.70 -8.28 16.67
CA LEU A 357 30.21 -6.98 17.12
C LEU A 357 31.18 -6.39 18.12
N PHE A 358 31.27 -5.07 18.15
CA PHE A 358 32.30 -4.32 18.86
C PHE A 358 31.70 -3.43 19.94
N GLY A 359 32.27 -3.51 21.15
CA GLY A 359 31.92 -2.71 22.32
C GLY A 359 33.03 -1.74 22.70
N ALA A 360 33.15 -1.46 24.01
CA ALA A 360 34.13 -0.51 24.52
C ALA A 360 35.56 -0.84 24.05
N GLY A 361 36.35 0.19 23.74
CA GLY A 361 37.75 0.05 23.28
C GLY A 361 37.93 -0.14 21.76
N TYR A 362 36.85 -0.15 20.97
CA TYR A 362 36.87 -0.07 19.51
C TYR A 362 36.53 1.35 19.01
N SER A 363 36.59 1.58 17.69
CA SER A 363 36.26 2.89 17.13
C SER A 363 34.78 3.24 17.32
N ASP A 364 34.47 4.52 17.48
CA ASP A 364 33.09 5.00 17.66
C ASP A 364 32.16 4.54 16.53
N SER A 365 32.67 4.50 15.29
CA SER A 365 31.95 4.00 14.13
C SER A 365 31.56 2.53 14.26
N ALA A 366 32.48 1.67 14.71
CA ALA A 366 32.24 0.25 14.90
C ALA A 366 31.27 -0.02 16.06
N ILE A 367 31.41 0.77 17.14
CA ILE A 367 30.51 0.72 18.30
C ILE A 367 29.10 1.12 17.88
N LYS A 368 28.95 2.21 17.11
CA LYS A 368 27.64 2.68 16.63
C LYS A 368 26.93 1.63 15.80
N VAL A 369 27.59 1.06 14.80
CA VAL A 369 27.02 0.00 13.94
C VAL A 369 26.65 -1.24 14.77
N SER A 370 27.48 -1.60 15.75
CA SER A 370 27.21 -2.75 16.62
C SER A 370 26.02 -2.52 17.55
N LYS A 371 25.86 -1.30 18.07
CA LYS A 371 24.69 -0.90 18.88
C LYS A 371 23.40 -0.93 18.06
N GLU A 372 23.42 -0.39 16.84
CA GLU A 372 22.26 -0.45 15.94
C GLU A 372 21.84 -1.89 15.63
N MET A 373 22.82 -2.80 15.44
CA MET A 373 22.53 -4.21 15.23
C MET A 373 21.98 -4.90 16.49
N ALA A 374 22.52 -4.57 17.67
CA ALA A 374 22.03 -5.07 18.96
C ALA A 374 20.58 -4.63 19.22
N GLU A 375 20.24 -3.38 18.92
CA GLU A 375 18.87 -2.86 19.02
C GLU A 375 17.92 -3.60 18.07
N ARG A 376 18.31 -3.80 16.81
CA ARG A 376 17.51 -4.59 15.86
C ARG A 376 17.31 -6.03 16.32
N ALA A 377 18.37 -6.66 16.84
CA ALA A 377 18.30 -8.02 17.38
C ALA A 377 17.38 -8.11 18.60
N SER A 378 17.43 -7.11 19.49
CA SER A 378 16.56 -6.96 20.66
C SER A 378 15.09 -6.99 20.25
N ILE A 379 14.72 -6.15 19.27
CA ILE A 379 13.36 -6.05 18.74
C ILE A 379 12.95 -7.36 18.04
N ALA A 380 13.76 -7.84 17.09
CA ALA A 380 13.46 -9.02 16.29
C ALA A 380 13.29 -10.30 17.12
N THR A 381 14.01 -10.41 18.24
CA THR A 381 13.96 -11.61 19.11
C THR A 381 13.14 -11.43 20.38
N LYS A 382 12.60 -10.22 20.61
CA LYS A 382 11.94 -9.83 21.86
C LYS A 382 12.80 -10.16 23.08
N GLN A 383 14.09 -9.83 23.02
CA GLN A 383 15.05 -10.04 24.11
C GLN A 383 15.62 -8.71 24.53
N GLU A 384 15.76 -8.49 25.83
CA GLU A 384 16.39 -7.27 26.34
C GLU A 384 17.91 -7.33 26.15
N ILE A 385 18.42 -6.59 25.15
CA ILE A 385 19.85 -6.48 24.83
C ILE A 385 20.27 -5.03 25.03
N ASN A 386 20.82 -4.73 26.21
CA ASN A 386 21.18 -3.36 26.62
C ASN A 386 22.65 -3.03 26.30
N SER A 387 23.47 -4.06 26.12
CA SER A 387 24.91 -3.95 25.90
C SER A 387 25.42 -5.01 24.94
N ILE A 388 26.69 -4.88 24.51
CA ILE A 388 27.32 -5.91 23.67
C ILE A 388 27.46 -7.26 24.41
N GLN A 389 27.56 -7.22 25.73
CA GLN A 389 27.67 -8.41 26.58
C GLN A 389 26.37 -9.22 26.55
N ASP A 390 25.23 -8.54 26.42
CA ASP A 390 23.90 -9.17 26.34
C ASP A 390 23.68 -9.94 25.03
N MET A 391 24.55 -9.80 24.02
CA MET A 391 24.43 -10.53 22.76
C MET A 391 24.47 -12.05 22.93
N ILE A 392 24.98 -12.55 24.06
CA ILE A 392 24.89 -13.98 24.43
C ILE A 392 23.44 -14.50 24.45
N LYS A 393 22.46 -13.63 24.73
CA LYS A 393 21.02 -13.94 24.77
C LYS A 393 20.45 -14.32 23.40
N LEU A 394 21.17 -14.03 22.32
CA LEU A 394 20.81 -14.46 20.97
C LEU A 394 21.11 -15.93 20.70
N SER A 395 21.85 -16.61 21.58
CA SER A 395 22.12 -18.05 21.41
C SER A 395 20.82 -18.84 21.32
N GLY A 396 20.70 -19.66 20.27
CA GLY A 396 19.52 -20.44 19.93
C GLY A 396 18.41 -19.67 19.20
N LYS A 397 18.52 -18.34 19.04
CA LYS A 397 17.48 -17.54 18.38
C LYS A 397 17.58 -17.64 16.86
N ILE A 398 16.41 -17.51 16.22
CA ILE A 398 16.26 -17.46 14.77
C ILE A 398 15.87 -16.04 14.41
N VAL A 399 16.56 -15.46 13.43
CA VAL A 399 16.30 -14.10 12.93
C VAL A 399 16.38 -14.08 11.42
N LYS A 400 15.61 -13.20 10.78
CA LYS A 400 15.76 -12.89 9.36
C LYS A 400 16.83 -11.81 9.19
N ALA A 401 17.75 -12.01 8.25
CA ALA A 401 18.91 -11.16 8.09
C ALA A 401 19.34 -11.02 6.63
N ARG A 402 19.94 -9.87 6.30
CA ARG A 402 20.72 -9.69 5.08
C ARG A 402 22.10 -10.29 5.28
N ILE A 403 22.45 -11.29 4.48
CA ILE A 403 23.81 -11.85 4.45
C ILE A 403 24.64 -11.02 3.48
N LYS A 404 25.75 -10.47 3.95
CA LYS A 404 26.68 -9.70 3.14
C LYS A 404 27.90 -10.55 2.85
N ARG A 405 28.33 -10.59 1.58
CA ARG A 405 29.62 -11.17 1.19
C ARG A 405 30.68 -10.09 1.35
N ARG A 406 31.69 -10.37 2.17
CA ARG A 406 32.89 -9.56 2.29
C ARG A 406 33.99 -10.24 1.47
N PRO A 407 34.44 -9.61 0.37
CA PRO A 407 35.52 -10.18 -0.42
C PRO A 407 36.79 -10.27 0.43
N GLY A 408 37.48 -11.40 0.30
CA GLY A 408 38.78 -11.63 0.90
C GLY A 408 39.82 -10.72 0.28
N THR A 409 40.72 -10.20 1.10
CA THR A 409 41.87 -9.40 0.65
C THR A 409 43.14 -9.95 1.26
N ASN A 410 44.29 -9.75 0.63
CA ASN A 410 45.62 -10.11 1.18
C ASN A 410 45.76 -11.59 1.62
N GLY A 411 45.23 -12.52 0.82
CA GLY A 411 45.33 -13.97 1.10
C GLY A 411 44.30 -14.52 2.08
N PHE A 412 43.42 -13.67 2.64
CA PHE A 412 42.26 -14.14 3.40
C PHE A 412 41.14 -14.57 2.45
N PRO A 413 40.41 -15.67 2.76
CA PRO A 413 39.26 -16.08 1.97
C PRO A 413 38.10 -15.10 2.14
N ASP A 414 37.16 -15.13 1.20
CA ASP A 414 35.87 -14.46 1.33
C ASP A 414 35.16 -14.90 2.60
N GLN A 415 34.44 -13.97 3.22
CA GLN A 415 33.67 -14.21 4.43
C GLN A 415 32.25 -13.70 4.30
N ASN A 416 31.33 -14.26 5.06
CA ASN A 416 30.01 -13.68 5.26
C ASN A 416 29.92 -12.96 6.59
N GLU A 417 29.18 -11.87 6.60
CA GLU A 417 28.82 -11.12 7.79
C GLU A 417 27.32 -10.80 7.75
N ILE A 418 26.72 -10.56 8.92
CA ILE A 418 25.38 -9.99 8.99
C ILE A 418 25.49 -8.55 8.49
N GLY A 419 24.81 -8.23 7.39
CA GLY A 419 24.69 -6.87 6.88
C GLY A 419 23.57 -6.10 7.61
N ASN A 420 22.46 -6.78 7.88
CA ASN A 420 21.33 -6.21 8.63
C ASN A 420 20.49 -7.32 9.28
N ILE A 421 19.84 -7.03 10.41
CA ILE A 421 18.82 -7.88 11.03
C ILE A 421 17.46 -7.24 10.78
N TYR A 422 16.49 -8.04 10.35
CA TYR A 422 15.15 -7.56 10.09
C TYR A 422 14.29 -7.64 11.34
N ILE A 423 13.47 -6.61 11.57
CA ILE A 423 12.63 -6.46 12.77
C ILE A 423 11.16 -6.83 12.52
N GLU A 424 10.91 -7.68 11.52
CA GLU A 424 9.56 -8.05 11.03
C GLU A 424 8.63 -8.61 12.12
#